data_AF-A0A2D6QYM9-F1
#
_entry.id   AF-A0A2D6QYM9-F1
#
_cell.length_a   1.000
_cell.length_b   1.000
_cell.length_c   1.000
_cell.angle_alpha   90.00
_cell.angle_beta   90.00
_cell.angle_gamma   90.00
#
_symmetry.space_group_name_H-M   'P 1'
#
loop_
_entity.id
_entity.type
_entity.pdbx_description
1 polymer ?
#
loop_
_entity_poly.entity_id
_entity_poly.type
_entity_poly.pdbx_seq_one_letter_code
_entity_poly.pdbx_strand_id
1 'polypeptide(L)'
;MGSPEVLVRGIIPVTGDGPLWVGVAGGELDWAGPNDGVTVVWVRDYEVRGAVLISGANRGSGERAGFADTASALGTRNERYRLENLGFQPNSISQADLRRYSFHRGAVFFPEPGCYEITAQVGRETATLYLNVEQP
;
A
#
# COMPACT_ATOMS: atom_id res chain seq x y z
N MET A 1 -3.44 13.49 -17.25
CA MET A 1 -3.14 12.35 -16.35
C MET A 1 -1.65 12.37 -16.12
N GLY A 2 -1.22 12.98 -15.01
CA GLY A 2 0.20 12.95 -14.63
C GLY A 2 0.51 11.58 -14.06
N SER A 3 1.59 10.96 -14.51
CA SER A 3 2.10 9.74 -13.87
C SER A 3 2.36 10.04 -12.39
N PRO A 4 2.00 9.15 -11.46
CA PRO A 4 2.30 9.35 -10.04
C PRO A 4 3.81 9.55 -9.89
N GLU A 5 4.21 10.66 -9.25
CA GLU A 5 5.62 10.94 -9.00
C GLU A 5 6.12 9.89 -8.00
N VAL A 6 7.03 9.03 -8.45
CA VAL A 6 7.59 7.98 -7.60
C VAL A 6 8.50 8.64 -6.57
N LEU A 7 7.93 8.95 -5.41
CA LEU A 7 8.62 9.62 -4.30
C LEU A 7 9.68 8.72 -3.64
N VAL A 8 9.55 7.40 -3.76
CA VAL A 8 10.57 6.42 -3.32
C VAL A 8 11.11 5.67 -4.53
N ARG A 9 12.23 6.16 -5.10
CA ARG A 9 12.87 5.54 -6.27
C ARG A 9 13.40 4.15 -5.92
N GLY A 10 12.70 3.10 -6.35
CA GLY A 10 13.16 1.71 -6.29
C GLY A 10 12.16 0.68 -5.77
N ILE A 11 10.96 1.09 -5.33
CA ILE A 11 9.88 0.17 -4.96
C ILE A 11 8.95 -0.03 -6.20
N ILE A 12 8.58 -1.29 -6.49
CA ILE A 12 7.65 -1.75 -7.56
C ILE A 12 6.29 -1.03 -7.41
N PRO A 13 5.46 -0.84 -8.47
CA PRO A 13 4.76 0.42 -8.71
C PRO A 13 4.10 0.96 -7.45
N VAL A 14 4.69 2.03 -6.94
CA VAL A 14 4.13 2.78 -5.82
C VAL A 14 2.96 3.57 -6.37
N THR A 15 1.76 3.29 -5.90
CA THR A 15 0.56 4.08 -6.22
C THR A 15 0.24 4.95 -5.02
N GLY A 16 -0.11 6.23 -5.27
CA GLY A 16 -0.61 7.15 -4.26
C GLY A 16 0.09 8.49 -4.14
N ASP A 17 -0.51 9.34 -3.32
CA ASP A 17 0.03 10.60 -2.82
C ASP A 17 0.19 10.52 -1.29
N GLY A 18 1.06 11.35 -0.70
CA GLY A 18 1.30 11.34 0.74
C GLY A 18 0.00 11.53 1.55
N PRO A 19 -0.09 10.95 2.76
CA PRO A 19 1.00 10.46 3.62
C PRO A 19 1.25 8.94 3.57
N LEU A 20 0.46 8.21 2.79
CA LEU A 20 0.50 6.75 2.70
C LEU A 20 0.44 6.30 1.25
N TRP A 21 1.37 5.43 0.88
CA TRP A 21 1.44 4.78 -0.41
C TRP A 21 1.36 3.26 -0.27
N VAL A 22 1.17 2.58 -1.40
CA VAL A 22 1.15 1.12 -1.48
C VAL A 22 2.02 0.63 -2.63
N GLY A 23 2.79 -0.42 -2.39
CA GLY A 23 3.55 -1.17 -3.39
C GLY A 23 3.17 -2.65 -3.37
N VAL A 24 3.32 -3.31 -4.52
CA VAL A 24 2.95 -4.72 -4.73
C VAL A 24 4.22 -5.53 -5.01
N ALA A 25 4.35 -6.71 -4.38
CA ALA A 25 5.54 -7.52 -4.52
C ALA A 25 5.51 -8.23 -5.89
N GLY A 26 6.41 -7.84 -6.81
CA GLY A 26 6.83 -8.71 -7.91
C GLY A 26 5.98 -8.78 -9.18
N GLY A 27 4.89 -8.00 -9.34
CA GLY A 27 4.10 -8.06 -10.58
C GLY A 27 2.71 -7.41 -10.52
N GLU A 28 1.81 -7.93 -11.35
CA GLU A 28 0.38 -7.58 -11.42
C GLU A 28 -0.36 -8.04 -10.15
N LEU A 29 -1.47 -7.36 -9.83
CA LEU A 29 -2.35 -7.73 -8.72
C LEU A 29 -3.36 -8.78 -9.22
N ASP A 30 -2.95 -10.05 -9.19
CA ASP A 30 -3.83 -11.14 -9.63
C ASP A 30 -4.83 -11.51 -8.52
N TRP A 31 -6.10 -11.56 -8.91
CA TRP A 31 -7.19 -12.01 -8.07
C TRP A 31 -7.25 -13.54 -8.05
N ALA A 32 -6.96 -14.14 -6.90
CA ALA A 32 -7.02 -15.59 -6.68
C ALA A 32 -8.28 -16.03 -5.90
N GLY A 33 -9.23 -15.12 -5.67
CA GLY A 33 -10.48 -15.39 -4.96
C GLY A 33 -10.71 -14.50 -3.74
N PRO A 34 -11.94 -14.45 -3.20
CA PRO A 34 -12.33 -13.50 -2.15
C PRO A 34 -11.66 -13.77 -0.78
N ASN A 35 -11.15 -14.99 -0.58
CA ASN A 35 -10.48 -15.41 0.65
C ASN A 35 -8.96 -15.43 0.52
N ASP A 36 -8.42 -15.13 -0.66
CA ASP A 36 -6.97 -15.08 -0.85
C ASP A 36 -6.49 -13.63 -0.69
N GLY A 37 -5.62 -13.44 0.30
CA GLY A 37 -5.15 -12.12 0.70
C GLY A 37 -3.98 -11.69 -0.16
N VAL A 38 -4.18 -10.66 -0.97
CA VAL A 38 -3.10 -10.10 -1.77
C VAL A 38 -2.13 -9.37 -0.84
N THR A 39 -0.88 -9.83 -0.81
CA THR A 39 0.16 -9.21 0.00
C THR A 39 0.59 -7.88 -0.63
N VAL A 40 0.47 -6.81 0.14
CA VAL A 40 0.93 -5.47 -0.23
C VAL A 40 1.92 -4.93 0.79
N VAL A 41 2.73 -3.96 0.38
CA VAL A 41 3.58 -3.17 1.27
C VAL A 41 3.06 -1.76 1.31
N TRP A 42 2.66 -1.34 2.50
CA TRP A 42 2.29 0.03 2.80
C TRP A 42 3.55 0.82 3.15
N VAL A 43 3.69 1.98 2.54
CA VAL A 43 4.78 2.92 2.79
C VAL A 43 4.16 4.15 3.44
N ARG A 44 4.63 4.53 4.63
CA ARG A 44 4.10 5.68 5.37
C ARG A 44 5.17 6.73 5.58
N ASP A 45 4.86 8.00 5.31
CA ASP A 45 5.70 9.13 5.73
C ASP A 45 5.62 9.27 7.25
N TYR A 46 6.75 9.13 7.93
CA TYR A 46 6.82 9.19 9.39
C TYR A 46 6.71 10.63 9.93
N GLU A 47 6.92 11.65 9.09
CA GLU A 47 6.69 13.04 9.50
C GLU A 47 5.20 13.28 9.82
N VAL A 48 4.31 12.49 9.21
CA VAL A 48 2.85 12.60 9.37
C VAL A 48 2.34 11.74 10.53
N ARG A 49 1.92 12.43 11.60
CA ARG A 49 1.51 11.82 12.87
C ARG A 49 0.00 11.61 12.96
N GLY A 50 -0.40 10.55 13.66
CA GLY A 50 -1.79 10.26 13.97
C GLY A 50 -2.17 8.80 13.77
N ALA A 51 -3.42 8.49 14.12
CA ALA A 51 -4.03 7.19 13.86
C ALA A 51 -4.15 6.96 12.35
N VAL A 52 -4.12 5.68 11.96
CA VAL A 52 -4.22 5.27 10.57
C VAL A 52 -5.57 4.59 10.35
N LEU A 53 -6.29 5.05 9.33
CA LEU A 53 -7.53 4.44 8.87
C LEU A 53 -7.38 4.12 7.39
N ILE A 54 -7.77 2.92 6.99
CA ILE A 54 -7.75 2.49 5.60
C ILE A 54 -9.10 1.87 5.29
N SER A 55 -9.66 2.27 4.16
CA SER A 55 -10.86 1.68 3.59
C SER A 55 -10.71 1.63 2.08
N GLY A 56 -11.50 0.78 1.43
CA GLY A 56 -11.47 0.70 -0.02
C GLY A 56 -12.70 0.00 -0.56
N ALA A 57 -13.09 0.38 -1.77
CA ALA A 57 -14.21 -0.21 -2.47
C ALA A 57 -13.96 -0.28 -3.98
N ASN A 58 -14.55 -1.28 -4.62
CA ASN A 58 -14.56 -1.40 -6.07
C ASN A 58 -15.35 -0.21 -6.66
N ARG A 59 -14.80 0.48 -7.65
CA ARG A 59 -15.41 1.68 -8.25
C ARG A 59 -16.64 1.37 -9.10
N GLY A 60 -16.74 0.16 -9.64
CA GLY A 60 -17.85 -0.29 -10.46
C GLY A 60 -19.03 -0.80 -9.61
N SER A 61 -18.76 -1.72 -8.67
CA SER A 61 -19.80 -2.39 -7.88
C SER A 61 -20.05 -1.78 -6.50
N GLY A 62 -19.08 -1.07 -5.93
CA GLY A 62 -19.11 -0.60 -4.54
C GLY A 62 -18.72 -1.65 -3.49
N GLU A 63 -18.36 -2.87 -3.90
CA GLU A 63 -17.96 -3.94 -2.98
C GLU A 63 -16.70 -3.58 -2.20
N ARG A 64 -16.71 -3.84 -0.89
CA ARG A 64 -15.65 -3.37 0.03
C ARG A 64 -14.48 -4.33 0.10
N ALA A 65 -13.27 -3.80 -0.05
CA ALA A 65 -12.06 -4.57 0.22
C ALA A 65 -11.89 -4.82 1.73
N GLY A 66 -11.42 -6.01 2.10
CA GLY A 66 -11.02 -6.37 3.45
C GLY A 66 -9.54 -6.06 3.69
N PHE A 67 -9.18 -5.63 4.90
CA PHE A 67 -7.80 -5.30 5.26
C PHE A 67 -7.41 -6.05 6.54
N ALA A 68 -6.37 -6.88 6.46
CA ALA A 68 -5.87 -7.63 7.62
C ALA A 68 -5.04 -6.74 8.56
N ASP A 69 -5.56 -6.41 9.76
CA ASP A 69 -4.87 -5.74 10.89
C ASP A 69 -3.94 -4.56 10.51
N THR A 70 -4.23 -3.92 9.37
CA THR A 70 -3.32 -2.98 8.71
C THR A 70 -3.18 -1.69 9.52
N ALA A 71 -4.25 -1.21 10.14
CA ALA A 71 -4.28 0.04 10.90
C ALA A 71 -3.39 -0.02 12.16
N SER A 72 -3.43 -1.14 12.89
CA SER A 72 -2.57 -1.36 14.07
C SER A 72 -1.10 -1.51 13.70
N ALA A 73 -0.79 -2.23 12.61
CA ALA A 73 0.58 -2.40 12.14
C ALA A 73 1.19 -1.05 11.71
N LEU A 74 0.46 -0.26 10.92
CA LEU A 74 0.89 1.06 10.42
C LEU A 74 1.11 2.12 11.51
N GLY A 75 0.50 1.94 12.69
CA GLY A 75 0.67 2.81 13.85
C GLY A 75 1.94 2.53 14.66
N THR A 76 2.55 1.35 14.50
CA THR A 76 3.72 0.94 15.28
C THR A 76 5.02 1.27 14.56
N ARG A 77 6.01 1.78 15.30
CA ARG A 77 7.38 2.02 14.80
C ARG A 77 8.11 0.69 14.66
N ASN A 78 7.65 -0.19 13.78
CA ASN A 78 8.42 -1.38 13.40
C ASN A 78 9.52 -0.94 12.44
N GLU A 79 10.52 -0.29 13.02
CA GLU A 79 11.80 -0.01 12.42
C GLU A 79 12.41 -1.35 11.96
N ARG A 80 12.82 -1.42 10.70
CA ARG A 80 13.65 -2.50 10.11
C ARG A 80 12.92 -3.74 9.56
N TYR A 81 11.84 -3.59 8.80
CA TYR A 81 11.65 -4.60 7.75
C TYR A 81 12.81 -4.47 6.76
N ARG A 82 13.70 -5.48 6.75
CA ARG A 82 14.63 -5.69 5.65
C ARG A 82 13.76 -6.00 4.43
N LEU A 83 13.54 -4.98 3.59
CA LEU A 83 12.79 -5.08 2.34
C LEU A 83 13.23 -6.31 1.51
N GLU A 84 14.51 -6.66 1.61
CA GLU A 84 15.16 -7.87 1.08
C GLU A 84 14.36 -9.17 1.31
N ASN A 85 13.77 -9.37 2.50
CA ASN A 85 13.03 -10.60 2.82
C ASN A 85 11.62 -10.66 2.21
N LEU A 86 11.14 -9.54 1.64
CA LEU A 86 9.80 -9.41 1.09
C LEU A 86 9.78 -9.47 -0.45
N GLY A 87 10.92 -9.75 -1.09
CA GLY A 87 11.05 -9.68 -2.54
C GLY A 87 11.02 -8.26 -3.10
N PHE A 88 10.92 -7.25 -2.22
CA PHE A 88 11.15 -5.86 -2.56
C PHE A 88 12.65 -5.61 -2.38
N GLN A 89 13.45 -5.76 -3.42
CA GLN A 89 14.84 -5.31 -3.43
C GLN A 89 14.96 -4.01 -4.23
N PRO A 90 14.75 -2.83 -3.61
CA PRO A 90 15.07 -1.57 -4.28
C PRO A 90 16.58 -1.46 -4.46
N ASN A 91 17.06 -1.57 -5.69
CA ASN A 91 18.47 -1.33 -6.00
C ASN A 91 18.88 0.16 -5.80
N SER A 92 17.93 1.06 -5.56
CA SER A 92 18.11 2.51 -5.59
C SER A 92 17.53 3.29 -4.40
N ILE A 93 17.05 2.64 -3.33
CA ILE A 93 16.49 3.38 -2.18
C ILE A 93 17.63 4.05 -1.39
N SER A 94 17.50 5.36 -1.12
CA SER A 94 18.53 6.08 -0.37
C SER A 94 18.41 5.83 1.14
N GLN A 95 19.50 6.03 1.87
CA GLN A 95 19.48 6.00 3.34
C GLN A 95 18.59 7.09 3.95
N ALA A 96 18.38 8.20 3.25
CA ALA A 96 17.45 9.24 3.68
C ALA A 96 16.00 8.76 3.59
N ASP A 97 15.63 8.06 2.51
CA ASP A 97 14.29 7.48 2.34
C ASP A 97 14.01 6.42 3.40
N LEU A 98 14.97 5.54 3.68
CA LEU A 98 14.85 4.53 4.74
C LEU A 98 14.63 5.12 6.14
N ARG A 99 15.03 6.38 6.38
CA ARG A 99 14.82 7.08 7.65
C ARG A 99 13.51 7.87 7.69
N ARG A 100 13.05 8.34 6.53
CA ARG A 100 11.84 9.14 6.39
C ARG A 100 10.58 8.27 6.37
N TYR A 101 10.65 7.09 5.77
CA TYR A 101 9.50 6.21 5.56
C TYR A 101 9.53 4.98 6.46
N SER A 102 8.34 4.46 6.76
CA SER A 102 8.17 3.14 7.38
C SER A 102 7.44 2.20 6.43
N PHE A 103 7.81 0.91 6.46
CA PHE A 103 7.34 -0.12 5.53
C PHE A 103 6.60 -1.21 6.30
N HIS A 104 5.38 -1.52 5.88
CA HIS A 104 4.49 -2.44 6.60
C HIS A 104 3.86 -3.41 5.63
N ARG A 105 4.00 -4.71 5.90
CA ARG A 105 3.30 -5.74 5.14
C ARG A 105 1.85 -5.80 5.61
N GLY A 106 0.92 -5.83 4.68
CA GLY A 106 -0.49 -6.11 4.93
C GLY A 106 -1.06 -7.05 3.89
N ALA A 107 -2.19 -7.68 4.20
CA ALA A 107 -2.98 -8.42 3.24
C ALA A 107 -4.27 -7.65 2.93
N VAL A 108 -4.61 -7.54 1.65
CA VAL A 108 -5.86 -6.97 1.18
C VAL A 108 -6.68 -8.08 0.52
N PHE A 109 -7.93 -8.22 0.95
CA PHE A 109 -8.87 -9.20 0.40
C PHE A 109 -9.82 -8.47 -0.52
N PHE A 110 -9.80 -8.84 -1.80
CA PHE A 110 -10.69 -8.26 -2.81
C PHE A 110 -11.84 -9.24 -3.05
N PRO A 111 -13.10 -8.85 -2.82
CA PRO A 111 -14.25 -9.73 -3.08
C PRO A 111 -14.37 -10.19 -4.54
N GLU A 112 -13.87 -9.39 -5.48
CA GLU A 112 -13.96 -9.59 -6.93
C GLU A 112 -12.80 -8.88 -7.64
N PRO A 113 -12.50 -9.21 -8.91
CA PRO A 113 -11.56 -8.43 -9.71
C PRO A 113 -12.15 -7.05 -10.08
N GLY A 114 -11.27 -6.09 -10.36
CA GLY A 114 -11.65 -4.75 -10.81
C GLY A 114 -10.78 -3.63 -10.24
N CYS A 115 -11.23 -2.39 -10.46
CA CYS A 115 -10.53 -1.20 -9.98
C CYS A 115 -11.06 -0.79 -8.60
N TYR A 116 -10.20 -0.85 -7.59
CA TYR A 116 -10.49 -0.44 -6.23
C TYR A 116 -9.94 0.95 -5.95
N GLU A 117 -10.79 1.82 -5.40
CA GLU A 117 -10.39 3.09 -4.83
C GLU A 117 -10.17 2.89 -3.32
N ILE A 118 -8.94 3.07 -2.87
CA ILE A 118 -8.53 2.91 -1.49
C ILE A 118 -8.29 4.30 -0.90
N THR A 119 -8.98 4.60 0.19
CA THR A 119 -8.74 5.82 0.98
C THR A 119 -7.89 5.47 2.19
N ALA A 120 -6.77 6.15 2.34
CA ALA A 120 -5.90 6.06 3.49
C ALA A 120 -5.84 7.41 4.22
N GLN A 121 -6.17 7.42 5.50
CA GLN A 121 -6.06 8.59 6.35
C GLN A 121 -5.00 8.36 7.42
N VAL A 122 -4.09 9.32 7.57
CA VAL A 122 -3.10 9.36 8.65
C VAL A 122 -3.25 10.68 9.39
N GLY A 123 -3.79 10.63 10.60
CA GLY A 123 -4.12 11.84 11.35
C GLY A 123 -5.14 12.70 10.60
N ARG A 124 -4.69 13.84 10.07
CA ARG A 124 -5.54 14.78 9.30
C ARG A 124 -5.32 14.71 7.79
N GLU A 125 -4.31 13.97 7.35
CA GLU A 125 -3.96 13.88 5.94
C GLU A 125 -4.60 12.64 5.33
N THR A 126 -5.06 12.78 4.09
CA THR A 126 -5.78 11.74 3.36
C THR A 126 -5.13 11.54 2.00
N ALA A 127 -4.95 10.29 1.63
CA ALA A 127 -4.48 9.84 0.34
C ALA A 127 -5.53 8.92 -0.30
N THR A 128 -5.61 8.98 -1.63
CA THR A 128 -6.44 8.08 -2.43
C THR A 128 -5.54 7.29 -3.38
N LEU A 129 -5.73 5.98 -3.40
CA LEU A 129 -4.94 5.01 -4.18
C LEU A 129 -5.90 4.27 -5.11
N TYR A 130 -5.44 3.95 -6.31
CA TYR A 130 -6.22 3.16 -7.26
C TYR A 130 -5.50 1.86 -7.55
N LEU A 131 -6.12 0.74 -7.16
CA LEU A 131 -5.56 -0.60 -7.38
C LEU A 131 -6.40 -1.31 -8.43
N ASN A 132 -5.80 -1.62 -9.57
CA ASN A 132 -6.43 -2.51 -10.55
C ASN A 132 -6.05 -3.94 -10.20
N VAL A 133 -7.06 -4.77 -9.88
CA VAL A 133 -6.89 -6.18 -9.55
C VAL A 133 -7.46 -6.98 -10.71
N GLU A 134 -6.62 -7.72 -11.40
CA GLU A 134 -7.00 -8.45 -12.61
C GLU A 134 -7.30 -9.91 -12.28
N GLN A 135 -8.13 -10.54 -13.10
CA GLN A 135 -8.26 -11.99 -13.04
C GLN A 135 -7.12 -12.59 -13.89
N PRO A 136 -6.35 -13.56 -13.37
CA PRO A 136 -5.28 -14.19 -14.12
C PRO A 136 -5.77 -14.96 -15.36
#